data_AF-A0A355UCD2-F1
#
_entry.id   AF-A0A355UCD2-F1
#
_cell.length_a   1.000
_cell.length_b   1.000
_cell.length_c   1.000
_cell.angle_alpha   90.00
_cell.angle_beta   90.00
_cell.angle_gamma   90.00
#
_symmetry.space_group_name_H-M   'P 1'
#
loop_
_entity.id
_entity.type
_entity.pdbx_description
1 polymer ?
#
loop_
_entity_poly.entity_id
_entity_poly.type
_entity_poly.pdbx_seq_one_letter_code
_entity_poly.pdbx_strand_id
1 'polypeptide(L)'
;MKDGFDFKENRFFVEGESEIKYTFNNGHIAKDPKLASISFLKAMERIPILIDNHKRQIEKAAKDIPVFQEVVNNHWRKEVELRKLKSDLSALPRKIQMTIGENSTDTNGQNSNGSSQNLHVSPEKNMVEVAEIKAQFRV
;
A
#
# COMPACT_ATOMS: atom_id res chain seq x y z
N MET A 1 0.46 -48.28 -0.86
CA MET A 1 0.03 -47.76 -2.18
C MET A 1 0.04 -46.26 -2.05
N LYS A 2 0.70 -45.45 -2.86
CA LYS A 2 1.50 -45.65 -4.06
C LYS A 2 2.27 -44.32 -4.19
N ASP A 3 3.44 -44.37 -4.83
CA ASP A 3 4.36 -43.26 -5.04
C ASP A 3 3.67 -41.93 -5.33
N GLY A 4 4.25 -40.83 -4.80
CA GLY A 4 3.87 -39.47 -5.15
C GLY A 4 3.89 -39.32 -6.67
N PHE A 5 2.71 -39.35 -7.30
CA PHE A 5 2.57 -39.19 -8.73
C PHE A 5 2.85 -37.74 -9.07
N ASP A 6 4.06 -37.49 -9.56
CA ASP A 6 4.37 -36.29 -10.32
C ASP A 6 3.58 -36.36 -11.64
N PHE A 7 2.39 -35.78 -11.65
CA PHE A 7 1.51 -35.74 -12.82
C PHE A 7 2.10 -34.76 -13.84
N LYS A 8 2.94 -35.28 -14.75
CA LYS A 8 3.40 -34.55 -15.92
C LYS A 8 2.31 -34.56 -16.98
N GLU A 9 1.76 -33.38 -17.25
CA GLU A 9 0.74 -33.17 -18.27
C GLU A 9 1.27 -32.22 -19.34
N ASN A 10 1.07 -32.59 -20.61
CA ASN A 10 1.42 -31.73 -21.73
C ASN A 10 0.36 -30.64 -21.91
N ARG A 11 0.81 -29.38 -21.96
CA ARG A 11 -0.04 -28.22 -22.23
C ARG A 11 0.43 -27.46 -23.44
N PHE A 12 -0.50 -27.07 -24.30
CA PHE A 12 -0.18 -26.24 -25.45
C PHE A 12 -0.44 -24.77 -25.15
N PHE A 13 0.35 -23.92 -25.79
CA PHE A 13 0.16 -22.48 -25.83
C PHE A 13 0.50 -21.97 -27.23
N VAL A 14 0.00 -20.79 -27.55
CA VAL A 14 0.44 -20.01 -28.71
C VAL A 14 1.20 -18.81 -28.18
N GLU A 15 2.34 -18.51 -28.78
CA GLU A 15 3.20 -17.38 -28.44
C GLU A 15 3.21 -16.40 -29.60
N GLY A 16 2.90 -15.14 -29.32
CA GLY A 16 3.06 -14.04 -30.28
C GLY A 16 4.47 -13.46 -30.25
N GLU A 17 4.79 -12.60 -31.21
CA GLU A 17 6.09 -11.90 -31.32
C GLU A 17 6.48 -11.12 -30.06
N SER A 18 5.49 -10.69 -29.27
CA SER A 18 5.70 -9.92 -28.03
C SER A 18 5.86 -10.79 -26.77
N GLU A 19 6.27 -12.06 -26.89
CA GLU A 19 6.36 -13.06 -25.80
C GLU A 19 5.02 -13.31 -25.05
N ILE A 20 3.91 -12.79 -25.58
CA ILE A 20 2.59 -12.96 -25.02
C ILE A 20 2.11 -14.37 -25.34
N LYS A 21 1.77 -15.12 -24.29
CA LYS A 21 1.29 -16.49 -24.38
C LYS A 21 -0.20 -16.56 -24.13
N TYR A 22 -0.90 -17.35 -24.95
CA TYR A 22 -2.30 -17.65 -24.76
C TYR A 22 -2.54 -19.16 -24.80
N THR A 23 -3.35 -19.63 -23.86
CA THR A 23 -3.78 -21.03 -23.76
C THR A 23 -5.29 -21.09 -23.91
N PHE A 24 -5.76 -21.87 -24.89
CA PHE A 24 -7.18 -22.21 -24.98
C PHE A 24 -7.45 -23.43 -24.10
N ASN A 25 -8.55 -23.42 -23.33
CA ASN A 25 -8.89 -24.49 -22.38
C ASN A 25 -7.72 -24.87 -21.46
N ASN A 26 -7.00 -23.88 -20.92
CA ASN A 26 -5.85 -24.09 -20.03
C ASN A 26 -4.70 -24.92 -20.64
N GLY A 27 -4.68 -25.06 -21.97
CA GLY A 27 -3.70 -25.85 -22.72
C GLY A 27 -4.03 -27.34 -22.83
N HIS A 28 -5.24 -27.78 -22.44
CA HIS A 28 -5.67 -29.16 -22.60
C HIS A 28 -6.17 -29.42 -24.02
N ILE A 29 -5.57 -30.40 -24.70
CA ILE A 29 -5.97 -30.80 -26.05
C ILE A 29 -7.24 -31.65 -25.98
N ALA A 30 -8.21 -31.36 -26.84
CA ALA A 30 -9.41 -32.18 -26.96
C ALA A 30 -9.08 -33.57 -27.52
N LYS A 31 -9.84 -34.59 -27.10
CA LYS A 31 -9.68 -35.96 -27.62
C LYS A 31 -10.06 -36.08 -29.10
N ASP A 32 -11.05 -35.30 -29.53
CA ASP A 32 -11.46 -35.24 -30.92
C ASP A 32 -10.46 -34.40 -31.74
N PRO A 33 -9.86 -34.96 -32.81
CA PRO A 33 -8.87 -34.25 -33.63
C PRO A 33 -9.41 -32.94 -34.21
N LYS A 34 -10.69 -32.91 -34.61
CA LYS A 34 -11.29 -31.69 -35.18
C LYS A 34 -11.34 -30.57 -34.14
N LEU A 35 -11.81 -30.88 -32.94
CA LEU A 35 -11.87 -29.93 -31.84
C LEU A 35 -10.47 -29.50 -31.36
N ALA A 36 -9.49 -30.40 -31.40
CA ALA A 36 -8.10 -30.09 -31.10
C ALA A 36 -7.54 -29.03 -32.08
N SER A 37 -7.70 -29.21 -33.38
CA SER A 37 -7.24 -28.24 -34.39
C SER A 37 -7.93 -26.88 -34.24
N ILE A 38 -9.25 -26.87 -34.00
CA ILE A 38 -10.01 -25.63 -33.79
C ILE A 38 -9.52 -24.88 -32.54
N SER A 39 -9.13 -25.60 -31.48
CA SER A 39 -8.61 -24.98 -30.26
C SER A 39 -7.32 -24.21 -30.50
N PHE A 40 -6.43 -24.72 -31.35
CA PHE A 40 -5.23 -24.01 -31.78
C PHE A 40 -5.55 -22.77 -32.63
N LEU A 41 -6.47 -22.89 -33.60
CA LEU A 41 -6.89 -21.75 -34.42
C LEU A 41 -7.50 -20.63 -33.56
N LYS A 42 -8.38 -20.98 -32.63
CA LYS A 42 -8.96 -20.02 -31.67
C LYS A 42 -7.87 -19.34 -30.83
N ALA A 43 -6.84 -20.09 -30.43
CA ALA A 43 -5.71 -19.51 -29.71
C ALA A 43 -4.94 -18.49 -30.56
N MET A 44 -4.68 -18.81 -31.83
CA MET A 44 -4.03 -17.88 -32.76
C MET A 44 -4.87 -16.63 -33.02
N GLU A 45 -6.18 -16.76 -33.21
CA GLU A 45 -7.10 -15.63 -33.40
C GLU A 45 -7.16 -14.70 -32.17
N ARG A 46 -6.94 -15.25 -30.97
CA ARG A 46 -6.94 -14.48 -29.72
C ARG A 46 -5.67 -13.68 -29.46
N ILE A 47 -4.52 -14.13 -29.97
CA ILE A 47 -3.22 -13.50 -29.70
C ILE A 47 -3.17 -12.02 -30.14
N PRO A 48 -3.60 -11.63 -31.35
CA PRO A 48 -3.60 -10.22 -31.76
C PRO A 48 -4.43 -9.33 -30.83
N ILE A 49 -5.61 -9.80 -30.44
CA ILE A 49 -6.50 -9.08 -29.52
C ILE A 49 -5.83 -8.88 -28.15
N LEU A 50 -5.12 -9.90 -27.67
CA LEU A 50 -4.40 -9.84 -26.40
C LEU A 50 -3.20 -8.88 -26.47
N ILE A 51 -2.45 -8.88 -27.57
CA ILE A 51 -1.37 -7.93 -27.84
C ILE A 51 -1.90 -6.49 -27.78
N ASP A 52 -3.00 -6.21 -28.47
CA ASP A 52 -3.60 -4.86 -28.49
C ASP A 52 -4.10 -4.43 -27.10
N ASN A 53 -4.67 -5.36 -26.33
CA ASN A 53 -5.10 -5.07 -24.96
C ASN A 53 -3.89 -4.75 -24.05
N HIS A 54 -2.81 -5.52 -24.14
CA HIS A 54 -1.58 -5.24 -23.40
C HIS A 54 -0.99 -3.88 -23.79
N LYS A 55 -0.96 -3.54 -25.08
CA LYS A 55 -0.52 -2.22 -25.55
C LYS A 55 -1.36 -1.08 -24.95
N ARG A 56 -2.69 -1.22 -24.93
CA ARG A 56 -3.59 -0.23 -24.30
C ARG A 56 -3.35 -0.08 -22.80
N GLN A 57 -3.11 -1.20 -22.10
CA GLN A 57 -2.79 -1.16 -20.67
C GLN A 57 -1.45 -0.48 -20.39
N ILE A 58 -0.44 -0.75 -21.22
CA ILE A 58 0.86 -0.06 -21.16
C ILE A 58 0.68 1.44 -21.38
N GLU A 59 -0.10 1.85 -22.38
CA GLU A 59 -0.37 3.26 -22.66
C GLU A 59 -1.10 3.94 -21.50
N LYS A 60 -2.09 3.27 -20.90
CA LYS A 60 -2.80 3.78 -19.73
C LYS A 60 -1.86 3.92 -18.53
N ALA A 61 -1.08 2.89 -18.22
CA ALA A 61 -0.10 2.94 -17.14
C ALA A 61 0.92 4.08 -17.36
N ALA A 62 1.39 4.28 -18.60
CA ALA A 62 2.29 5.36 -18.95
C ALA A 62 1.69 6.76 -18.69
N LYS A 63 0.37 6.93 -18.88
CA LYS A 63 -0.34 8.18 -18.54
C LYS A 63 -0.53 8.36 -17.03
N ASP A 64 -0.74 7.27 -16.31
CA ASP A 64 -1.00 7.30 -14.86
C ASP A 64 0.30 7.53 -14.05
N ILE A 65 1.45 7.06 -14.54
CA ILE A 65 2.77 7.25 -13.89
C ILE A 65 3.07 8.72 -13.52
N PRO A 66 3.02 9.71 -14.44
CA PRO A 66 3.33 11.09 -14.10
C PRO A 66 2.34 11.68 -13.08
N VAL A 67 1.06 11.29 -13.15
CA VAL A 67 0.03 11.72 -12.18
C VAL A 67 0.37 11.19 -10.79
N PHE A 68 0.72 9.91 -10.68
CA PHE A 68 1.11 9.34 -9.39
C PHE A 68 2.42 9.93 -8.86
N GLN A 69 3.39 10.23 -9.72
CA GLN A 69 4.59 10.95 -9.33
C GLN A 69 4.27 12.34 -8.78
N GLU A 70 3.35 13.07 -9.41
CA GLU A 70 2.89 14.37 -8.91
C GLU A 70 2.24 14.25 -7.53
N VAL A 71 1.35 13.26 -7.33
CA VAL A 71 0.67 13.04 -6.04
C VAL A 71 1.67 12.66 -4.94
N VAL A 72 2.64 11.78 -5.24
CA VAL A 72 3.66 11.36 -4.26
C VAL A 72 4.59 12.51 -3.90
N ASN A 73 4.96 13.34 -4.88
CA ASN A 73 5.81 14.51 -4.64
C ASN A 73 5.06 15.68 -4.00
N ASN A 74 3.73 15.68 -4.06
CA ASN A 74 2.92 16.67 -3.36
C ASN A 74 2.98 16.41 -1.85
N HIS A 75 3.72 17.27 -1.17
CA HIS A 75 3.75 17.31 0.30
C HIS A 75 2.57 18.16 0.80
N TRP A 76 2.01 17.78 1.95
CA TRP A 76 0.91 18.55 2.52
C TRP A 76 1.40 19.94 2.95
N ARG A 77 0.93 20.98 2.25
CA ARG A 77 1.39 22.36 2.45
C ARG A 77 1.21 22.90 3.87
N LYS A 78 0.27 22.33 4.63
CA LYS A 78 -0.02 22.72 6.03
C LYS A 78 0.74 21.88 7.06
N GLU A 79 1.66 21.01 6.64
CA GLU A 79 2.45 20.21 7.58
C GLU A 79 3.24 21.10 8.54
N VAL A 80 3.82 22.21 8.05
CA VAL A 80 4.57 23.17 8.88
C VAL A 80 3.65 23.89 9.87
N GLU A 81 2.49 24.36 9.42
CA GLU A 81 1.49 24.99 10.29
C GLU A 81 0.98 24.02 11.37
N LEU A 82 0.73 22.78 11.00
CA LEU A 82 0.29 21.74 11.93
C LEU A 82 1.41 21.41 12.94
N ARG A 83 2.66 21.31 12.50
CA ARG A 83 3.81 21.12 13.40
C ARG A 83 3.93 22.29 14.39
N LYS A 84 3.75 23.53 13.93
CA LYS A 84 3.74 24.71 14.79
C LYS A 84 2.60 24.63 15.81
N LEU A 85 1.36 24.37 15.36
CA LEU A 85 0.21 24.29 16.25
C LEU A 85 0.36 23.16 17.29
N LYS A 86 0.94 22.03 16.90
CA LYS A 86 1.26 20.92 17.81
C LYS A 86 2.32 21.34 18.85
N SER A 87 3.35 22.07 18.43
CA SER A 87 4.35 22.64 19.34
C SER A 87 3.70 23.63 20.32
N ASP A 88 2.88 24.54 19.83
CA ASP A 88 2.19 25.55 20.63
C ASP A 88 1.24 24.91 21.66
N LEU A 89 0.50 23.87 21.25
CA LEU A 89 -0.35 23.08 22.14
C LEU A 89 0.48 22.39 23.23
N SER A 90 1.65 21.81 22.89
CA SER A 90 2.53 21.19 23.89
C SER A 90 3.19 22.20 24.84
N ALA A 91 3.32 23.46 24.43
CA ALA A 91 3.88 24.55 25.23
C ALA A 91 2.82 25.22 26.13
N LEU A 92 1.54 25.10 25.78
CA LEU A 92 0.42 25.69 26.52
C LEU A 92 0.38 25.23 28.00
N PRO A 93 0.55 23.93 28.35
CA PRO A 93 0.58 23.49 29.75
C PRO A 93 1.70 24.14 30.56
N ARG A 94 2.89 24.27 29.97
CA ARG A 94 4.03 24.94 30.62
C ARG A 94 3.75 26.41 30.82
N LYS A 95 3.16 27.08 29.84
CA LYS A 95 2.78 28.49 29.93
C LYS A 95 1.71 28.72 30.99
N ILE A 96 0.70 27.83 31.08
CA ILE A 96 -0.33 27.86 32.13
C ILE A 96 0.32 27.70 33.53
N GLN A 97 1.23 26.76 33.72
CA GLN A 97 1.94 26.57 34.99
C GLN A 97 2.78 27.80 35.37
N MET A 98 3.47 28.42 34.40
CA MET A 98 4.24 29.64 34.65
C MET A 98 3.34 30.82 35.03
N THR A 99 2.24 31.05 34.30
CA THR A 99 1.30 32.14 34.60
C THR A 99 0.58 31.95 35.94
N ILE A 100 0.26 30.71 36.31
CA ILE A 100 -0.29 30.41 37.64
C ILE A 100 0.78 30.58 38.72
N GLY A 101 2.02 30.14 38.46
CA GLY A 101 3.15 30.28 39.38
C GLY A 101 3.55 31.73 39.66
N GLU A 102 3.63 32.58 38.63
CA GLU A 102 3.89 34.03 38.75
C GLU A 102 2.78 34.77 39.49
N ASN A 103 1.51 34.37 39.31
CA ASN A 103 0.39 34.98 40.05
C ASN A 103 0.30 34.52 41.52
N SER A 104 1.08 33.51 41.92
CA SER A 104 1.12 33.03 43.32
C SER A 104 2.28 33.58 44.14
N THR A 105 3.17 34.41 43.57
CA THR A 105 4.28 35.01 44.32
C THR A 105 3.99 36.36 44.96
N ASP A 106 2.79 36.93 44.76
CA ASP A 106 2.34 38.16 45.43
C ASP A 106 1.05 37.97 46.25
N THR A 107 0.94 36.90 47.05
CA THR A 107 0.15 36.94 48.30
C THR A 107 0.55 35.79 49.24
N ASN A 108 1.11 36.19 50.38
CA ASN A 108 1.41 35.47 51.62
C ASN A 108 0.48 34.28 51.99
N GLY A 109 1.07 33.19 52.52
CA GLY A 109 0.43 32.31 53.51
C GLY A 109 0.30 30.81 53.15
N GLN A 110 0.85 29.97 54.03
CA GLN A 110 0.77 28.50 54.07
C GLN A 110 -0.64 27.92 53.73
N ASN A 111 -0.71 26.87 52.91
CA ASN A 111 -1.29 25.58 53.35
C ASN A 111 -1.08 24.41 52.37
N SER A 112 -0.87 23.25 52.95
CA SER A 112 -0.67 21.94 52.35
C SER A 112 -1.97 21.23 51.94
N ASN A 113 -1.81 20.31 50.97
CA ASN A 113 -2.61 19.12 50.64
C ASN A 113 -3.76 19.25 49.64
N GLY A 114 -3.70 18.41 48.59
CA GLY A 114 -4.88 18.05 47.80
C GLY A 114 -4.62 17.45 46.42
N SER A 115 -4.23 16.17 46.38
CA SER A 115 -4.44 15.22 45.28
C SER A 115 -3.81 15.50 43.90
N SER A 116 -2.69 14.83 43.69
CA SER A 116 -2.33 14.21 42.41
C SER A 116 -3.54 13.46 41.80
N GLN A 117 -3.97 13.85 40.61
CA GLN A 117 -4.51 12.90 39.65
C GLN A 117 -3.70 13.01 38.35
N ASN A 118 -2.90 11.98 38.15
CA ASN A 118 -2.27 11.59 36.91
C ASN A 118 -3.26 11.65 35.75
N LEU A 119 -2.94 12.44 34.71
CA LEU A 119 -3.20 12.05 33.34
C LEU A 119 -1.86 11.68 32.74
N HIS A 120 -1.40 10.49 33.13
CA HIS A 120 -0.36 9.78 32.44
C HIS A 120 -0.89 9.39 31.05
N VAL A 121 -0.58 10.19 30.04
CA VAL A 121 -0.58 9.71 28.66
C VAL A 121 0.87 9.44 28.31
N SER A 122 1.29 8.19 28.58
CA SER A 122 2.53 7.64 28.07
C SER A 122 2.59 7.80 26.54
N PRO A 123 3.70 8.30 25.98
CA PRO A 123 4.00 8.16 24.57
C PRO A 123 4.65 6.79 24.33
N GLU A 124 4.00 5.69 24.71
CA GLU A 124 4.48 4.35 24.40
C GLU A 124 3.33 3.52 23.80
N LYS A 125 3.16 3.73 22.49
CA LYS A 125 2.75 2.75 21.48
C LYS A 125 2.51 3.50 20.16
N ASN A 126 3.59 3.80 19.44
CA ASN A 126 3.53 4.07 18.00
C ASN A 126 4.93 4.02 17.34
N MET A 127 5.74 3.03 17.71
CA MET A 127 7.00 2.73 17.00
C MET A 127 7.03 1.34 16.35
N VAL A 128 5.92 0.58 16.40
CA VAL A 128 5.90 -0.77 15.79
C VAL A 128 5.20 -0.78 14.42
N GLU A 129 4.34 0.18 14.09
CA GLU A 129 3.52 0.08 12.88
C GLU A 129 4.18 0.62 11.58
N VAL A 130 5.27 1.37 11.67
CA VAL A 130 5.92 1.96 10.47
C VAL A 130 6.93 1.01 9.81
N ALA A 131 7.46 0.04 10.57
CA ALA A 131 8.40 -0.94 10.05
C ALA A 131 7.70 -2.08 9.28
N GLU A 132 6.48 -2.45 9.68
CA GLU A 132 5.76 -3.59 9.12
C GLU A 132 5.12 -3.28 7.75
N ILE A 133 4.75 -2.01 7.50
CA ILE A 133 4.20 -1.57 6.20
C ILE A 133 5.29 -1.57 5.10
N LYS A 134 6.57 -1.35 5.46
CA LYS A 134 7.68 -1.41 4.49
C LYS A 134 8.02 -2.84 4.03
N ALA A 135 7.58 -3.88 4.75
CA ALA A 135 7.80 -5.27 4.35
C ALA A 135 6.72 -5.79 3.39
N GLN A 136 5.56 -5.14 3.30
CA GLN A 136 4.42 -5.58 2.48
C GLN A 136 4.38 -5.01 1.05
N PHE A 137 5.30 -4.10 0.70
CA PHE A 137 5.40 -3.52 -0.65
C PHE A 137 6.77 -3.73 -1.31
N ARG A 138 7.52 -4.73 -0.88
CA ARG A 138 8.72 -5.17 -1.61
C ARG A 138 8.33 -6.21 -2.66
N VAL A 139 8.09 -5.73 -3.89
CA VAL A 139 8.27 -6.53 -5.10
C VAL A 139 9.74 -6.49 -5.48
#